data_AF-M1QBW2-F1
#
_entry.id   AF-M1QBW2-F1
#
_cell.length_a   1.000
_cell.length_b   1.000
_cell.length_c   1.000
_cell.angle_alpha   90.00
_cell.angle_beta   90.00
_cell.angle_gamma   90.00
#
_symmetry.space_group_name_H-M   'P 1'
#
loop_
_entity.id
_entity.type
_entity.pdbx_description
1 polymer ?
#
loop_
_entity_poly.entity_id
_entity_poly.type
_entity_poly.pdbx_seq_one_letter_code
_entity_poly.pdbx_strand_id
1 'polypeptide(L)'
;MNFYYLAIAIIFGIFGNILSFAVFTRTHLKIRSSSYYLAALSLVDTGFLSALFVSWLVQVDIHILSSHNFVCQLFVYISSCCSWLSVWLTVAFTFERLVAVQYPLRRPAMCTVRRAKVVIAVLVLIALPWHAYSFILSGVDDLDGKREYENCDVVPEYKTVLQTINIIDTILTLLLPLIALVSMNILIAKNLLLFSKTFGKPIVKTPHTCSIKLKVKRASDNWEADSGQGSEPDPHSLQHSSAIRSNSQCQCNLGTIQTTAFNGQAVNGQEVNGDQLANETRDQLLDSHPGKKHHRNILSTRTQYSITKMLLLISTAFVLLNLPSYCVRVLVFVYDITGMKVPNYSYVVVLQQLFMLSYYTNFSINFLLYAVCGETFRRCLVRYVRMNLQSLHQKCKKAINIFYAPFRK
;
A
#
# COMPACT_ATOMS: atom_id res chain seq x y z
N MET A 1 7.50 34.19 -2.80
CA MET A 1 7.39 33.11 -1.78
C MET A 1 7.26 31.72 -2.40
N ASN A 2 6.53 31.56 -3.50
CA ASN A 2 6.32 30.26 -4.17
C ASN A 2 7.63 29.61 -4.66
N PHE A 3 8.60 30.41 -5.10
CA PHE A 3 9.86 29.94 -5.69
C PHE A 3 10.67 28.97 -4.82
N TYR A 4 11.02 29.36 -3.59
CA TYR A 4 11.82 28.52 -2.68
C TYR A 4 11.05 27.28 -2.20
N TYR A 5 9.74 27.45 -1.96
CA TYR A 5 8.88 26.34 -1.58
C TYR A 5 8.85 25.26 -2.67
N LEU A 6 8.69 25.65 -3.93
CA LEU A 6 8.68 24.73 -5.07
C LEU A 6 10.00 23.99 -5.19
N ALA A 7 11.14 24.69 -5.10
CA ALA A 7 12.47 24.06 -5.14
C ALA A 7 12.63 22.96 -4.08
N ILE A 8 12.25 23.27 -2.84
CA ILE A 8 12.32 22.32 -1.72
C ILE A 8 11.38 21.13 -1.96
N ALA A 9 10.13 21.39 -2.37
CA ALA A 9 9.15 20.35 -2.63
C ALA A 9 9.58 19.41 -3.77
N ILE A 10 10.18 19.95 -4.83
CA ILE A 10 10.68 19.17 -5.97
C ILE A 10 11.84 18.27 -5.54
N ILE A 11 12.88 18.83 -4.92
CA ILE A 11 14.07 18.07 -4.49
C ILE A 11 13.67 16.98 -3.49
N PHE A 12 12.90 17.37 -2.48
CA PHE A 12 12.43 16.44 -1.45
C PHE A 12 11.54 15.35 -2.05
N GLY A 13 10.61 15.73 -2.92
CA GLY A 13 9.67 14.80 -3.55
C GLY A 13 10.35 13.81 -4.48
N ILE A 14 11.26 14.27 -5.36
CA ILE A 14 12.02 13.38 -6.26
C ILE A 14 12.82 12.36 -5.44
N PHE A 15 13.58 12.82 -4.46
CA PHE A 15 14.38 11.92 -3.62
C PHE A 15 13.51 10.93 -2.83
N GLY A 16 12.46 11.43 -2.17
CA GLY A 16 11.54 10.62 -1.37
C GLY A 16 10.78 9.59 -2.21
N ASN A 17 10.34 9.96 -3.40
CA ASN A 17 9.62 9.06 -4.30
C ASN A 17 10.54 7.99 -4.90
N ILE A 18 11.77 8.34 -5.32
CA ILE A 18 12.76 7.34 -5.77
C ILE A 18 13.05 6.32 -4.66
N LEU A 19 13.22 6.79 -3.42
CA LEU A 19 13.46 5.92 -2.29
C LEU A 19 12.24 5.03 -1.97
N SER A 20 11.03 5.58 -2.06
CA SER A 20 9.78 4.83 -1.92
C SER A 20 9.66 3.74 -2.97
N PHE A 21 9.90 4.08 -4.24
CA PHE A 21 9.90 3.14 -5.37
C PHE A 21 10.88 1.98 -5.12
N ALA A 22 12.11 2.30 -4.71
CA ALA A 22 13.13 1.30 -4.41
C ALA A 22 12.70 0.40 -3.24
N VAL A 23 12.13 0.96 -2.17
CA VAL A 23 11.64 0.17 -1.02
C VAL A 23 10.50 -0.76 -1.42
N PHE A 24 9.50 -0.29 -2.17
CA PHE A 24 8.36 -1.12 -2.57
C PHE A 24 8.73 -2.22 -3.57
N THR A 25 9.73 -2.00 -4.43
CA THR A 25 10.12 -2.97 -5.47
C THR A 25 11.22 -3.94 -5.02
N ARG A 26 12.15 -3.49 -4.17
CA ARG A 26 13.35 -4.26 -3.80
C ARG A 26 13.26 -4.98 -2.46
N THR A 27 12.28 -4.66 -1.62
CA THR A 27 12.10 -5.34 -0.32
C THR A 27 11.00 -6.41 -0.37
N HIS A 28 10.80 -7.13 0.75
CA HIS A 28 9.71 -8.10 0.90
C HIS A 28 8.31 -7.49 0.69
N LEU A 29 8.16 -6.15 0.75
CA LEU A 29 6.88 -5.49 0.48
C LEU A 29 6.31 -5.82 -0.92
N LYS A 30 7.18 -6.11 -1.91
CA LYS A 30 6.80 -6.48 -3.27
C LYS A 30 5.85 -7.68 -3.37
N ILE A 31 5.74 -8.52 -2.33
CA ILE A 31 4.80 -9.64 -2.31
C ILE A 31 3.33 -9.19 -2.26
N ARG A 32 3.07 -7.95 -1.82
CA ARG A 32 1.72 -7.40 -1.67
C ARG A 32 1.31 -6.67 -2.96
N SER A 33 0.11 -6.94 -3.46
CA SER A 33 -0.46 -6.28 -4.65
C SER A 33 -0.45 -4.75 -4.52
N SER A 34 -0.78 -4.26 -3.35
CA SER A 34 -0.82 -2.82 -3.06
C SER A 34 0.51 -2.10 -3.16
N SER A 35 1.62 -2.81 -2.93
CA SER A 35 2.95 -2.20 -3.08
C SER A 35 3.28 -1.88 -4.53
N TYR A 36 2.64 -2.55 -5.51
CA TYR A 36 2.77 -2.19 -6.92
C TYR A 36 2.05 -0.88 -7.26
N TYR A 37 0.85 -0.64 -6.69
CA TYR A 37 0.17 0.64 -6.88
C TYR A 37 0.97 1.80 -6.26
N LEU A 38 1.50 1.62 -5.03
CA LEU A 38 2.30 2.64 -4.37
C LEU A 38 3.65 2.89 -5.08
N ALA A 39 4.26 1.84 -5.64
CA ALA A 39 5.46 1.98 -6.48
C ALA A 39 5.13 2.74 -7.78
N ALA A 40 4.06 2.38 -8.48
CA ALA A 40 3.63 3.09 -9.68
C ALA A 40 3.32 4.57 -9.36
N LEU A 41 2.65 4.84 -8.23
CA LEU A 41 2.36 6.20 -7.76
C LEU A 41 3.66 7.00 -7.55
N SER A 42 4.65 6.43 -6.85
CA SER A 42 5.96 7.10 -6.68
C SER A 42 6.69 7.35 -8.01
N LEU A 43 6.52 6.48 -9.01
CA LEU A 43 7.14 6.67 -10.32
C LEU A 43 6.48 7.83 -11.08
N VAL A 44 5.14 7.88 -11.14
CA VAL A 44 4.42 8.95 -11.84
C VAL A 44 4.55 10.28 -11.12
N ASP A 45 4.57 10.29 -9.79
CA ASP A 45 4.82 11.51 -9.01
C ASP A 45 6.24 12.04 -9.24
N THR A 46 7.24 11.16 -9.37
CA THR A 46 8.60 11.56 -9.75
C THR A 46 8.60 12.18 -11.14
N GLY A 47 7.91 11.58 -12.11
CA GLY A 47 7.81 12.12 -13.48
C GLY A 47 7.16 13.51 -13.52
N PHE A 48 6.08 13.71 -12.74
CA PHE A 48 5.45 15.02 -12.60
C PHE A 48 6.41 16.06 -12.00
N LEU A 49 7.10 15.72 -10.91
CA LEU A 49 8.07 16.62 -10.28
C LEU A 49 9.27 16.92 -11.16
N SER A 50 9.71 15.97 -12.00
CA SER A 50 10.77 16.19 -12.99
C SER A 50 10.34 17.19 -14.06
N ALA A 51 9.09 17.13 -14.54
CA ALA A 51 8.56 18.15 -15.45
C ALA A 51 8.42 19.51 -14.75
N LEU A 52 7.93 19.53 -13.51
CA LEU A 52 7.83 20.75 -12.71
C LEU A 52 9.20 21.38 -12.42
N PHE A 53 10.26 20.58 -12.29
CA PHE A 53 11.63 21.07 -12.18
C PHE A 53 12.05 21.88 -13.41
N VAL A 54 11.68 21.44 -14.62
CA VAL A 54 11.95 22.19 -15.85
C VAL A 54 11.20 23.52 -15.85
N SER A 55 9.93 23.54 -15.45
CA SER A 55 9.17 24.79 -15.30
C SER A 55 9.76 25.72 -14.21
N TRP A 56 10.34 25.16 -13.16
CA TRP A 56 11.02 25.93 -12.13
C TRP A 56 12.37 26.51 -12.62
N LEU A 57 13.10 25.81 -13.50
CA LEU A 57 14.30 26.34 -14.13
C LEU A 57 14.01 27.59 -14.98
N VAL A 58 12.86 27.63 -15.65
CA VAL A 58 12.39 28.83 -16.36
C VAL A 58 12.17 30.00 -15.41
N GLN A 59 11.71 29.76 -14.16
CA GLN A 59 11.53 30.82 -13.15
C GLN A 59 12.84 31.40 -12.60
N VAL A 60 13.99 30.73 -12.81
CA VAL A 60 15.33 31.27 -12.48
C VAL A 60 16.07 31.81 -13.71
N ASP A 61 15.34 32.13 -14.77
CA ASP A 61 15.89 32.62 -16.04
C ASP A 61 16.84 31.59 -16.73
N ILE A 62 16.66 30.29 -16.46
CA ILE A 62 17.37 29.21 -17.17
C ILE A 62 16.42 28.59 -18.20
N HIS A 63 16.45 29.12 -19.42
CA HIS A 63 15.57 28.71 -20.52
C HIS A 63 16.14 27.61 -21.44
N ILE A 64 17.37 27.14 -21.19
CA ILE A 64 18.12 26.23 -22.10
C ILE A 64 17.33 24.95 -22.44
N LEU A 65 16.56 24.42 -21.49
CA LEU A 65 15.77 23.21 -21.70
C LEU A 65 14.38 23.51 -22.27
N SER A 66 13.77 24.65 -21.93
CA SER A 66 12.42 25.02 -22.37
C SER A 66 12.38 25.65 -23.76
N SER A 67 13.49 26.23 -24.22
CA SER A 67 13.66 26.86 -25.53
C SER A 67 13.50 25.88 -26.69
N HIS A 68 13.78 24.60 -26.45
CA HIS A 68 13.59 23.55 -27.43
C HIS A 68 12.12 23.12 -27.48
N ASN A 69 11.43 23.42 -28.58
CA ASN A 69 10.03 23.05 -28.83
C ASN A 69 9.70 21.60 -28.43
N PHE A 70 10.51 20.63 -28.87
CA PHE A 70 10.31 19.22 -28.52
C PHE A 70 10.37 18.95 -27.00
N VAL A 71 11.30 19.60 -26.30
CA VAL A 71 11.51 19.40 -24.86
C VAL A 71 10.35 20.01 -24.06
N CYS A 72 9.93 21.22 -24.42
CA CYS A 72 8.71 21.85 -23.91
C CYS A 72 7.49 20.91 -24.06
N GLN A 73 7.21 20.48 -25.30
CA GLN A 73 6.08 19.59 -25.61
C GLN A 73 6.15 18.27 -24.83
N LEU A 74 7.33 17.67 -24.75
CA LEU A 74 7.54 16.41 -24.04
C LEU A 74 7.28 16.55 -22.54
N PHE A 75 7.77 17.60 -21.87
CA PHE A 75 7.56 17.77 -20.43
C PHE A 75 6.11 18.16 -20.09
N VAL A 76 5.43 18.94 -20.94
CA VAL A 76 3.98 19.21 -20.80
C VAL A 76 3.16 17.93 -20.97
N TYR A 77 3.50 17.10 -21.97
CA TYR A 77 2.87 15.79 -22.17
C TYR A 77 3.12 14.83 -20.99
N ILE A 78 4.37 14.70 -20.53
CA ILE A 78 4.73 13.84 -19.39
C ILE A 78 4.01 14.30 -18.13
N SER A 79 4.01 15.60 -17.81
CA SER A 79 3.33 16.11 -16.62
C SER A 79 1.82 15.87 -16.67
N SER A 80 1.19 16.01 -17.85
CA SER A 80 -0.23 15.70 -18.06
C SER A 80 -0.52 14.23 -17.77
N CYS A 81 0.23 13.30 -18.40
CA CYS A 81 0.09 11.87 -18.18
C CYS A 81 0.32 11.47 -16.72
N CYS A 82 1.37 11.99 -16.10
CA CYS A 82 1.74 11.67 -14.72
C CYS A 82 0.70 12.15 -13.71
N SER A 83 0.15 13.36 -13.89
CA SER A 83 -0.92 13.88 -13.02
C SER A 83 -2.17 13.00 -13.08
N TRP A 84 -2.64 12.69 -14.30
CA TRP A 84 -3.81 11.83 -14.50
C TRP A 84 -3.61 10.43 -13.90
N LEU A 85 -2.44 9.83 -14.13
CA LEU A 85 -2.11 8.53 -13.56
C LEU A 85 -2.07 8.56 -12.03
N SER A 86 -1.53 9.62 -11.41
CA SER A 86 -1.49 9.76 -9.95
C SER A 86 -2.90 9.71 -9.33
N VAL A 87 -3.87 10.37 -9.97
CA VAL A 87 -5.27 10.37 -9.55
C VAL A 87 -5.87 8.96 -9.64
N TRP A 88 -5.82 8.33 -10.82
CA TRP A 88 -6.49 7.05 -11.04
C TRP A 88 -5.79 5.87 -10.36
N LEU A 89 -4.47 5.93 -10.18
CA LEU A 89 -3.75 4.98 -9.33
C LEU A 89 -4.21 5.10 -7.87
N THR A 90 -4.44 6.32 -7.37
CA THR A 90 -4.97 6.54 -6.02
C THR A 90 -6.38 5.96 -5.88
N VAL A 91 -7.25 6.15 -6.87
CA VAL A 91 -8.59 5.53 -6.91
C VAL A 91 -8.51 4.00 -6.92
N ALA A 92 -7.70 3.43 -7.83
CA ALA A 92 -7.56 1.97 -7.98
C ALA A 92 -7.02 1.31 -6.71
N PHE A 93 -6.01 1.91 -6.08
CA PHE A 93 -5.49 1.41 -4.82
C PHE A 93 -6.52 1.55 -3.68
N THR A 94 -7.27 2.64 -3.62
CA THR A 94 -8.34 2.84 -2.62
C THR A 94 -9.44 1.79 -2.78
N PHE A 95 -9.82 1.49 -4.03
CA PHE A 95 -10.75 0.41 -4.33
C PHE A 95 -10.22 -0.96 -3.88
N GLU A 96 -8.94 -1.28 -4.13
CA GLU A 96 -8.33 -2.50 -3.61
C GLU A 96 -8.44 -2.58 -2.07
N ARG A 97 -8.32 -1.44 -1.38
CA ARG A 97 -8.46 -1.37 0.08
C ARG A 97 -9.89 -1.53 0.55
N LEU A 98 -10.85 -0.95 -0.14
CA LEU A 98 -12.26 -1.19 0.12
C LEU A 98 -12.56 -2.69 0.02
N VAL A 99 -12.09 -3.35 -1.05
CA VAL A 99 -12.25 -4.79 -1.24
C VAL A 99 -11.62 -5.59 -0.09
N ALA A 100 -10.39 -5.26 0.29
CA ALA A 100 -9.69 -5.98 1.35
C ALA A 100 -10.35 -5.86 2.73
N VAL A 101 -11.01 -4.72 3.00
CA VAL A 101 -11.67 -4.43 4.29
C VAL A 101 -13.09 -4.97 4.33
N GLN A 102 -13.86 -4.77 3.26
CA GLN A 102 -15.28 -5.14 3.21
C GLN A 102 -15.48 -6.62 2.86
N TYR A 103 -14.57 -7.22 2.08
CA TYR A 103 -14.67 -8.60 1.61
C TYR A 103 -13.41 -9.43 1.92
N PRO A 104 -13.06 -9.63 3.20
CA PRO A 104 -11.83 -10.31 3.61
C PRO A 104 -11.69 -11.74 3.07
N LEU A 105 -12.81 -12.46 2.91
CA LEU A 105 -12.82 -13.82 2.34
C LEU A 105 -12.54 -13.85 0.84
N ARG A 106 -12.91 -12.79 0.11
CA ARG A 106 -12.67 -12.67 -1.34
C ARG A 106 -11.32 -12.03 -1.67
N ARG A 107 -10.65 -11.42 -0.68
CA ARG A 107 -9.32 -10.80 -0.83
C ARG A 107 -8.31 -11.69 -1.55
N PRO A 108 -8.10 -12.99 -1.21
CA PRO A 108 -7.08 -13.80 -1.86
C PRO A 108 -7.33 -13.99 -3.36
N ALA A 109 -8.59 -13.97 -3.79
CA ALA A 109 -8.97 -14.07 -5.19
C ALA A 109 -8.89 -12.71 -5.93
N MET A 110 -9.19 -11.60 -5.25
CA MET A 110 -9.30 -10.27 -5.87
C MET A 110 -8.01 -9.44 -5.83
N CYS A 111 -7.32 -9.39 -4.69
CA CYS A 111 -6.16 -8.52 -4.46
C CYS A 111 -4.86 -9.27 -4.76
N THR A 112 -4.65 -9.61 -6.05
CA THR A 112 -3.46 -10.33 -6.50
C THR A 112 -2.48 -9.41 -7.22
N VAL A 113 -1.19 -9.73 -7.15
CA VAL A 113 -0.12 -8.97 -7.83
C VAL A 113 -0.34 -8.93 -9.34
N ARG A 114 -0.77 -10.05 -9.94
CA ARG A 114 -1.04 -10.13 -11.39
C ARG A 114 -2.13 -9.13 -11.80
N ARG A 115 -3.24 -9.08 -11.05
CA ARG A 115 -4.32 -8.12 -11.32
C ARG A 115 -3.87 -6.67 -11.11
N ALA A 116 -3.14 -6.39 -10.04
CA ALA A 116 -2.62 -5.04 -9.81
C ALA A 116 -1.74 -4.54 -10.97
N LYS A 117 -0.83 -5.39 -11.48
CA LYS A 117 -0.01 -5.06 -12.66
C LYS A 117 -0.86 -4.81 -13.91
N VAL A 118 -1.90 -5.62 -14.14
CA VAL A 118 -2.82 -5.44 -15.26
C VAL A 118 -3.57 -4.11 -15.14
N VAL A 119 -4.10 -3.77 -13.97
CA VAL A 119 -4.79 -2.48 -13.74
C VAL A 119 -3.86 -1.31 -14.01
N ILE A 120 -2.63 -1.35 -13.47
CA ILE A 120 -1.62 -0.29 -13.70
C ILE A 120 -1.32 -0.16 -15.19
N ALA A 121 -1.10 -1.28 -15.89
CA ALA A 121 -0.82 -1.27 -17.34
C ALA A 121 -1.98 -0.68 -18.14
N VAL A 122 -3.23 -1.06 -17.83
CA VAL A 122 -4.42 -0.51 -18.48
C VAL A 122 -4.54 1.00 -18.24
N LEU A 123 -4.33 1.48 -17.01
CA LEU A 123 -4.34 2.92 -16.71
C LEU A 123 -3.28 3.67 -17.52
N VAL A 124 -2.05 3.15 -17.62
CA VAL A 124 -0.99 3.75 -18.44
C VAL A 124 -1.37 3.77 -19.92
N LEU A 125 -1.91 2.68 -20.45
CA LEU A 125 -2.33 2.59 -21.85
C LEU A 125 -3.51 3.52 -22.18
N ILE A 126 -4.33 3.90 -21.20
CA ILE A 126 -5.38 4.93 -21.36
C ILE A 126 -4.77 6.33 -21.29
N ALA A 127 -3.88 6.60 -20.34
CA ALA A 127 -3.33 7.93 -20.10
C ALA A 127 -2.51 8.47 -21.29
N LEU A 128 -1.69 7.60 -21.91
CA LEU A 128 -0.80 7.99 -23.02
C LEU A 128 -1.56 8.59 -24.22
N PRO A 129 -2.55 7.91 -24.83
CA PRO A 129 -3.31 8.48 -25.93
C PRO A 129 -4.23 9.62 -25.48
N TRP A 130 -4.80 9.54 -24.27
CA TRP A 130 -5.71 10.57 -23.75
C TRP A 130 -5.06 11.95 -23.71
N HIS A 131 -3.79 12.03 -23.32
CA HIS A 131 -3.05 13.29 -23.24
C HIS A 131 -2.19 13.61 -24.46
N ALA A 132 -2.31 12.86 -25.57
CA ALA A 132 -1.56 13.15 -26.78
C ALA A 132 -1.83 14.56 -27.33
N TYR A 133 -3.03 15.12 -27.07
CA TYR A 133 -3.35 16.51 -27.42
C TYR A 133 -2.38 17.51 -26.77
N SER A 134 -1.91 17.26 -25.55
CA SER A 134 -1.00 18.16 -24.84
C SER A 134 0.30 18.37 -25.60
N PHE A 135 0.75 17.38 -26.37
CA PHE A 135 1.95 17.48 -27.20
C PHE A 135 1.77 18.44 -28.39
N ILE A 136 0.55 18.49 -28.96
CA ILE A 136 0.23 19.32 -30.14
C ILE A 136 -0.09 20.75 -29.72
N LEU A 137 -0.77 20.93 -28.58
CA LEU A 137 -1.29 22.23 -28.15
C LEU A 137 -0.24 23.13 -27.46
N SER A 138 0.86 22.58 -26.97
CA SER A 138 1.95 23.34 -26.36
C SER A 138 3.04 23.70 -27.37
N GLY A 139 3.57 24.90 -27.27
CA GLY A 139 4.69 25.38 -28.08
C GLY A 139 5.48 26.47 -27.37
N VAL A 140 6.60 26.87 -27.98
CA VAL A 140 7.31 28.08 -27.60
C VAL A 140 6.74 29.22 -28.43
N ASP A 141 6.15 30.23 -27.77
CA ASP A 141 5.59 31.40 -28.45
C ASP A 141 6.70 32.41 -28.81
N ASP A 142 6.90 32.66 -30.11
CA ASP A 142 7.78 33.73 -30.61
C ASP A 142 6.97 35.05 -30.70
N LEU A 143 7.02 35.87 -29.66
CA LEU A 143 6.47 37.23 -29.73
C LEU A 143 7.41 38.14 -30.55
N ASP A 144 6.92 38.64 -31.69
CA ASP A 144 7.49 39.77 -32.45
C ASP A 144 8.96 39.66 -32.90
N GLY A 145 9.44 38.46 -33.25
CA GLY A 145 10.78 38.27 -33.82
C GLY A 145 11.93 38.69 -32.90
N LYS A 146 11.64 38.97 -31.62
CA LYS A 146 12.60 39.18 -30.55
C LYS A 146 12.57 37.96 -29.65
N ARG A 147 13.69 37.23 -29.62
CA ARG A 147 13.97 36.07 -28.74
C ARG A 147 14.07 36.47 -27.26
N GLU A 148 13.12 37.23 -26.75
CA GLU A 148 13.22 37.83 -25.41
C GLU A 148 12.41 37.07 -24.35
N TYR A 149 11.43 36.24 -24.74
CA TYR A 149 10.69 35.37 -23.81
C TYR A 149 10.28 34.03 -24.43
N GLU A 150 11.19 33.06 -24.47
CA GLU A 150 10.92 31.66 -24.87
C GLU A 150 10.20 30.91 -23.72
N ASN A 151 8.93 31.24 -23.50
CA ASN A 151 8.08 30.52 -22.56
C ASN A 151 7.31 29.41 -23.27
N CYS A 152 7.33 28.23 -22.65
CA CYS A 152 6.53 27.08 -23.06
C CYS A 152 5.08 27.31 -22.62
N ASP A 153 4.22 27.70 -23.54
CA ASP A 153 2.81 28.00 -23.29
C ASP A 153 1.90 27.37 -24.36
N VAL A 154 0.60 27.53 -24.17
CA VAL A 154 -0.43 27.05 -25.09
C VAL A 154 -0.49 27.96 -26.30
N VAL A 155 -0.37 27.36 -27.48
CA VAL A 155 -0.47 28.08 -28.75
C VAL A 155 -1.85 28.78 -28.84
N PRO A 156 -1.88 30.10 -29.08
CA PRO A 156 -3.09 30.92 -28.94
C PRO A 156 -4.26 30.52 -29.85
N GLU A 157 -3.97 29.89 -30.99
CA GLU A 157 -4.96 29.39 -31.95
C GLU A 157 -5.86 28.28 -31.38
N TYR A 158 -5.38 27.51 -30.41
CA TYR A 158 -6.09 26.35 -29.86
C TYR A 158 -6.78 26.61 -28.52
N LYS A 159 -6.88 27.87 -28.06
CA LYS A 159 -7.42 28.22 -26.74
C LYS A 159 -8.84 27.67 -26.50
N THR A 160 -9.73 27.74 -27.49
CA THR A 160 -11.11 27.21 -27.39
C THR A 160 -11.15 25.67 -27.29
N VAL A 161 -10.27 25.00 -28.02
CA VAL A 161 -10.13 23.53 -27.97
C VAL A 161 -9.59 23.11 -26.61
N LEU A 162 -8.58 23.83 -26.10
CA LEU A 162 -8.01 23.57 -24.78
C LEU A 162 -9.03 23.79 -23.66
N GLN A 163 -9.84 24.85 -23.74
CA GLN A 163 -10.93 25.08 -22.79
C GLN A 163 -11.86 23.86 -22.73
N THR A 164 -12.28 23.34 -23.89
CA THR A 164 -13.13 22.14 -23.95
C THR A 164 -12.46 20.92 -23.32
N ILE A 165 -11.19 20.69 -23.63
CA ILE A 165 -10.43 19.56 -23.09
C ILE A 165 -10.24 19.69 -21.57
N ASN A 166 -9.94 20.89 -21.07
CA ASN A 166 -9.78 21.16 -19.64
C ASN A 166 -11.07 20.87 -18.85
N ILE A 167 -12.25 21.04 -19.45
CA ILE A 167 -13.54 20.68 -18.83
C ILE A 167 -13.63 19.17 -18.66
N ILE A 168 -13.37 18.43 -19.74
CA ILE A 168 -13.44 16.97 -19.71
C ILE A 168 -12.40 16.44 -18.72
N ASP A 169 -11.18 16.97 -18.75
CA ASP A 169 -10.13 16.62 -17.80
C ASP A 169 -10.58 16.89 -16.37
N THR A 170 -11.17 18.05 -16.09
CA THR A 170 -11.72 18.38 -14.76
C THR A 170 -12.79 17.36 -14.31
N ILE A 171 -13.68 16.91 -15.19
CA ILE A 171 -14.67 15.89 -14.81
C ILE A 171 -13.97 14.56 -14.46
N LEU A 172 -13.00 14.14 -15.28
CA LEU A 172 -12.30 12.86 -15.16
C LEU A 172 -11.25 12.82 -14.05
N THR A 173 -10.62 13.94 -13.70
CA THR A 173 -9.51 14.01 -12.73
C THR A 173 -9.93 14.64 -11.40
N LEU A 174 -11.09 15.33 -11.36
CA LEU A 174 -11.65 15.89 -10.13
C LEU A 174 -13.00 15.26 -9.76
N LEU A 175 -14.06 15.41 -10.56
CA LEU A 175 -15.40 15.07 -10.09
C LEU A 175 -15.59 13.57 -9.84
N LEU A 176 -15.26 12.73 -10.83
CA LEU A 176 -15.41 11.28 -10.68
C LEU A 176 -14.46 10.72 -9.60
N PRO A 177 -13.16 11.08 -9.57
CA PRO A 177 -12.25 10.60 -8.55
C PRO A 177 -12.61 11.10 -7.15
N LEU A 178 -13.06 12.34 -6.99
CA LEU A 178 -13.45 12.87 -5.68
C LEU A 178 -14.65 12.11 -5.10
N ILE A 179 -15.70 11.91 -5.91
CA ILE A 179 -16.88 11.14 -5.50
C ILE A 179 -16.47 9.69 -5.15
N ALA A 180 -15.62 9.08 -5.98
CA ALA A 180 -15.09 7.74 -5.74
C ALA A 180 -14.27 7.66 -4.45
N LEU A 181 -13.30 8.55 -4.23
CA LEU A 181 -12.42 8.53 -3.06
C LEU A 181 -13.18 8.83 -1.77
N VAL A 182 -14.06 9.84 -1.77
CA VAL A 182 -14.86 10.20 -0.60
C VAL A 182 -15.81 9.05 -0.24
N SER A 183 -16.53 8.49 -1.21
CA SER A 183 -17.46 7.38 -0.95
C SER A 183 -16.74 6.14 -0.43
N MET A 184 -15.65 5.72 -1.06
CA MET A 184 -14.84 4.57 -0.61
C MET A 184 -14.22 4.82 0.77
N ASN A 185 -13.65 6.00 1.02
CA ASN A 185 -13.03 6.32 2.31
C ASN A 185 -14.05 6.32 3.45
N ILE A 186 -15.28 6.82 3.23
CA ILE A 186 -16.37 6.76 4.21
C ILE A 186 -16.73 5.30 4.51
N LEU A 187 -16.88 4.46 3.49
CA LEU A 187 -17.21 3.04 3.66
C LEU A 187 -16.11 2.29 4.42
N ILE A 188 -14.84 2.51 4.08
CA ILE A 188 -13.70 1.93 4.79
C ILE A 188 -13.72 2.41 6.25
N ALA A 189 -13.84 3.72 6.50
CA ALA A 189 -13.85 4.28 7.84
C ALA A 189 -14.99 3.72 8.70
N LYS A 190 -16.21 3.63 8.15
CA LYS A 190 -17.37 3.04 8.84
C LYS A 190 -17.10 1.59 9.23
N ASN A 191 -16.58 0.77 8.31
CA ASN A 191 -16.24 -0.62 8.59
C ASN A 191 -15.12 -0.76 9.64
N LEU A 192 -14.10 0.10 9.59
CA LEU A 192 -13.03 0.12 10.59
C LEU A 192 -13.55 0.54 11.98
N LEU A 193 -14.46 1.52 12.05
CA LEU A 193 -15.06 1.97 13.31
C LEU A 193 -15.99 0.90 13.91
N LEU A 194 -16.80 0.24 13.08
CA LEU A 194 -17.63 -0.89 13.52
C LEU A 194 -16.75 -2.02 14.06
N PHE A 195 -15.68 -2.39 13.34
CA PHE A 195 -14.73 -3.39 13.80
C PHE A 195 -14.05 -2.99 15.11
N SER A 196 -13.62 -1.72 15.24
CA SER A 196 -13.03 -1.20 16.48
C SER A 196 -13.99 -1.27 17.67
N LYS A 197 -15.27 -0.95 17.48
CA LYS A 197 -16.29 -1.05 18.54
C LYS A 197 -16.58 -2.50 18.95
N THR A 198 -16.55 -3.44 18.00
CA THR A 198 -16.81 -4.86 18.27
C THR A 198 -15.64 -5.54 18.96
N PHE A 199 -14.40 -5.24 18.59
CA PHE A 199 -13.18 -5.88 19.13
C PHE A 199 -12.43 -5.04 20.17
N GLY A 200 -12.82 -3.78 20.38
CA GLY A 200 -12.28 -2.87 21.38
C GLY A 200 -12.92 -3.00 22.76
N LYS A 201 -13.95 -3.85 22.92
CA LYS A 201 -14.38 -4.28 24.25
C LYS A 201 -13.23 -5.12 24.83
N PRO A 202 -12.68 -4.77 26.01
CA PRO A 202 -11.70 -5.62 26.65
C PRO A 202 -12.30 -7.02 26.74
N ILE A 203 -11.53 -8.03 26.32
CA ILE A 203 -11.83 -9.42 26.68
C ILE A 203 -11.94 -9.38 28.19
N VAL A 204 -13.16 -9.40 28.72
CA VAL A 204 -13.39 -9.59 30.14
C VAL A 204 -12.60 -10.83 30.47
N LYS A 205 -11.56 -10.68 31.30
CA LYS A 205 -10.89 -11.83 31.88
C LYS A 205 -11.93 -12.53 32.73
N THR A 206 -12.70 -13.44 32.14
CA THR A 206 -13.47 -14.39 32.93
C THR A 206 -12.46 -15.13 33.79
N PRO A 207 -12.60 -15.13 35.12
CA PRO A 207 -11.64 -15.70 36.04
C PRO A 207 -11.82 -17.22 36.09
N HIS A 208 -11.69 -17.89 34.94
CA HIS A 208 -11.63 -19.35 34.86
C HIS A 208 -10.51 -19.72 33.90
N THR A 209 -9.27 -19.48 34.33
CA THR A 209 -8.14 -20.31 33.92
C THR A 209 -8.46 -21.74 34.33
N CYS A 210 -8.98 -22.54 33.40
CA CYS A 210 -8.94 -23.99 33.54
C CYS A 210 -7.49 -24.41 33.29
N SER A 211 -6.73 -24.51 34.38
CA SER A 211 -5.39 -25.09 34.40
C SER A 211 -5.50 -26.56 34.05
N ILE A 212 -5.40 -26.93 32.77
CA ILE A 212 -5.15 -28.32 32.40
C ILE A 212 -3.72 -28.64 32.84
N LYS A 213 -3.58 -29.15 34.07
CA LYS A 213 -2.36 -29.84 34.50
C LYS A 213 -2.31 -31.14 33.69
N LEU A 214 -1.60 -31.10 32.56
CA LEU A 214 -1.10 -32.31 31.91
C LEU A 214 -0.11 -32.96 32.88
N LYS A 215 -0.61 -33.90 33.68
CA LYS A 215 0.20 -34.81 34.47
C LYS A 215 0.77 -35.81 33.47
N VAL A 216 1.92 -35.49 32.87
CA VAL A 216 2.71 -36.47 32.13
C VAL A 216 3.20 -37.46 33.17
N LYS A 217 2.48 -38.58 33.33
CA LYS A 217 2.97 -39.74 34.07
C LYS A 217 4.07 -40.33 33.20
N ARG A 218 5.32 -39.96 33.48
CA ARG A 218 6.48 -40.65 32.91
C ARG A 218 6.42 -42.06 33.47
N ALA A 219 5.97 -43.02 32.67
CA ALA A 219 6.24 -44.41 32.92
C ALA A 219 7.76 -44.59 32.77
N SER A 220 8.47 -44.42 33.89
CA SER A 220 9.50 -45.40 34.21
C SER A 220 8.75 -46.73 34.27
N ASP A 221 9.22 -47.74 33.56
CA ASP A 221 9.75 -48.92 34.23
C ASP A 221 10.44 -49.84 33.24
N ASN A 222 11.53 -50.41 33.76
CA ASN A 222 12.29 -51.52 33.21
C ASN A 222 11.34 -52.63 32.76
N TRP A 223 11.61 -53.18 31.58
CA TRP A 223 11.07 -54.48 31.20
C TRP A 223 12.03 -55.55 31.70
N GLU A 224 11.73 -56.12 32.86
CA GLU A 224 12.13 -57.49 33.20
C GLU A 224 11.08 -58.41 32.58
N ALA A 225 11.57 -59.33 31.75
CA ALA A 225 10.75 -60.38 31.17
C ALA A 225 10.42 -61.40 32.24
N ASP A 226 9.13 -61.67 32.47
CA ASP A 226 8.73 -62.95 33.04
C ASP A 226 7.50 -63.51 32.32
N SER A 227 7.60 -64.81 32.11
CA SER A 227 6.70 -65.73 31.43
C SER A 227 5.49 -66.08 32.28
N GLY A 228 4.28 -66.15 31.69
CA GLY A 228 3.13 -66.70 32.40
C GLY A 228 1.82 -66.71 31.59
N GLN A 229 1.19 -67.87 31.53
CA GLN A 229 0.00 -68.23 30.74
C GLN A 229 -1.32 -67.60 31.24
N GLY A 230 -2.29 -67.45 30.32
CA GLY A 230 -3.68 -67.91 30.58
C GLY A 230 -4.83 -66.88 30.69
N SER A 231 -5.73 -66.94 29.71
CA SER A 231 -7.22 -66.81 29.79
C SER A 231 -7.92 -65.49 30.19
N GLU A 232 -8.77 -65.01 29.27
CA GLU A 232 -9.99 -64.17 29.42
C GLU A 232 -11.21 -65.02 29.89
N PRO A 233 -12.44 -64.50 30.15
CA PRO A 233 -12.95 -63.10 30.20
C PRO A 233 -13.92 -62.74 31.38
N ASP A 234 -14.18 -61.42 31.58
CA ASP A 234 -15.40 -60.67 32.01
C ASP A 234 -16.41 -61.19 33.07
N PRO A 235 -17.38 -60.37 33.55
CA PRO A 235 -17.40 -58.98 34.04
C PRO A 235 -18.13 -58.90 35.43
N HIS A 236 -18.18 -57.76 36.14
CA HIS A 236 -19.35 -57.31 36.93
C HIS A 236 -19.05 -56.14 37.89
N SER A 237 -20.04 -55.25 37.95
CA SER A 237 -20.42 -54.38 39.06
C SER A 237 -19.63 -53.08 39.25
N LEU A 238 -20.30 -51.96 39.03
CA LEU A 238 -20.16 -50.79 39.90
C LEU A 238 -21.53 -50.11 40.04
N GLN A 239 -22.02 -50.19 41.27
CA GLN A 239 -23.24 -49.61 41.78
C GLN A 239 -23.18 -48.09 41.87
N HIS A 240 -24.38 -47.53 41.71
CA HIS A 240 -24.90 -46.25 42.19
C HIS A 240 -24.26 -45.65 43.45
N SER A 241 -24.03 -44.32 43.42
CA SER A 241 -24.57 -43.33 44.38
C SER A 241 -24.08 -41.92 43.98
N SER A 242 -24.96 -41.02 43.50
CA SER A 242 -25.73 -40.02 44.29
C SER A 242 -24.82 -39.05 45.05
N ALA A 243 -24.93 -37.72 45.04
CA ALA A 243 -25.88 -36.72 44.54
C ALA A 243 -25.15 -35.33 44.69
N ILE A 244 -25.41 -34.24 43.96
CA ILE A 244 -26.38 -33.15 44.27
C ILE A 244 -26.01 -31.90 43.42
N ARG A 245 -27.05 -31.32 42.79
CA ARG A 245 -27.36 -29.91 42.40
C ARG A 245 -26.46 -29.03 41.50
N SER A 246 -27.09 -28.70 40.36
CA SER A 246 -27.26 -27.38 39.69
C SER A 246 -26.03 -26.58 39.25
N ASN A 247 -25.79 -26.45 37.93
CA ASN A 247 -26.31 -25.33 37.12
C ASN A 247 -25.80 -25.42 35.66
N SER A 248 -26.66 -25.06 34.70
CA SER A 248 -26.37 -24.72 33.29
C SER A 248 -25.41 -25.65 32.51
N GLN A 249 -25.98 -26.65 31.83
CA GLN A 249 -25.31 -27.38 30.74
C GLN A 249 -25.06 -26.45 29.54
N CYS A 250 -23.80 -26.05 29.32
CA CYS A 250 -23.28 -25.94 27.96
C CYS A 250 -22.75 -27.32 27.58
N GLN A 251 -23.55 -28.06 26.84
CA GLN A 251 -23.25 -29.39 26.34
C GLN A 251 -22.26 -29.24 25.16
N CYS A 252 -20.97 -29.35 25.43
CA CYS A 252 -20.01 -29.68 24.38
C CYS A 252 -20.02 -31.19 24.23
N ASN A 253 -20.68 -31.70 23.19
CA ASN A 253 -20.56 -33.09 22.76
C ASN A 253 -19.08 -33.40 22.53
N LEU A 254 -18.48 -34.17 23.44
CA LEU A 254 -17.19 -34.80 23.22
C LEU A 254 -17.46 -35.99 22.28
N GLY A 255 -17.27 -35.78 20.98
CA GLY A 255 -17.30 -36.87 20.02
C GLY A 255 -16.22 -37.88 20.39
N THR A 256 -16.64 -39.09 20.75
CA THR A 256 -15.78 -40.24 20.93
C THR A 256 -15.08 -40.52 19.61
N ILE A 257 -13.80 -40.16 19.49
CA ILE A 257 -12.97 -40.67 18.38
C ILE A 257 -12.60 -42.10 18.76
N GLN A 258 -13.32 -43.07 18.19
CA GLN A 258 -12.86 -44.44 18.11
C GLN A 258 -11.58 -44.45 17.28
N THR A 259 -10.44 -44.72 17.92
CA THR A 259 -9.26 -45.23 17.22
C THR A 259 -9.53 -46.68 16.85
N THR A 260 -10.04 -46.91 15.64
CA THR A 260 -9.98 -48.23 15.01
C THR A 260 -8.51 -48.61 14.85
N ALA A 261 -8.08 -49.64 15.57
CA ALA A 261 -6.80 -50.28 15.39
C ALA A 261 -6.70 -50.82 13.96
N PHE A 262 -5.80 -50.26 13.15
CA PHE A 262 -5.44 -50.82 11.87
C PHE A 262 -4.48 -51.99 12.10
N ASN A 263 -4.97 -53.20 11.88
CA ASN A 263 -4.14 -54.41 11.82
C ASN A 263 -3.18 -54.29 10.63
N GLY A 264 -1.90 -54.59 10.87
CA GLY A 264 -0.85 -54.50 9.88
C GLY A 264 -0.94 -55.56 8.79
N GLN A 265 -0.51 -55.18 7.58
CA GLN A 265 0.17 -56.07 6.65
C GLN A 265 1.43 -55.37 6.16
N ALA A 266 2.57 -55.99 6.47
CA ALA A 266 3.90 -55.55 6.08
C ALA A 266 4.12 -55.79 4.58
N VAL A 267 4.55 -54.76 3.86
CA VAL A 267 5.19 -54.90 2.54
C VAL A 267 6.45 -54.04 2.52
N ASN A 268 7.57 -54.75 2.46
CA ASN A 268 8.95 -54.39 2.14
C ASN A 268 9.34 -52.91 1.94
N GLY A 269 10.31 -52.49 2.76
CA GLY A 269 11.60 -52.00 2.26
C GLY A 269 11.66 -50.53 1.87
N GLN A 270 11.80 -49.64 2.85
CA GLN A 270 12.61 -48.41 2.77
C GLN A 270 12.70 -47.77 4.17
N GLU A 271 13.92 -47.65 4.71
CA GLU A 271 14.18 -46.86 5.92
C GLU A 271 13.85 -45.39 5.66
N VAL A 272 12.81 -44.88 6.32
CA VAL A 272 12.47 -43.45 6.36
C VAL A 272 12.77 -42.95 7.78
N ASN A 273 13.64 -41.95 7.88
CA ASN A 273 14.07 -41.31 9.12
C ASN A 273 12.88 -40.91 10.02
N GLY A 274 12.85 -41.46 11.26
CA GLY A 274 11.79 -41.26 12.26
C GLY A 274 11.57 -39.81 12.74
N ASP A 275 12.47 -38.87 12.40
CA ASP A 275 12.35 -37.46 12.75
C ASP A 275 11.39 -36.67 11.84
N GLN A 276 11.02 -37.18 10.67
CA GLN A 276 10.08 -36.50 9.77
C GLN A 276 8.61 -36.78 10.12
N LEU A 277 8.26 -38.01 10.50
CA LEU A 277 6.89 -38.39 10.84
C LEU A 277 6.42 -37.76 12.17
N ALA A 278 7.35 -37.56 13.12
CA ALA A 278 7.08 -36.86 14.38
C ALA A 278 6.82 -35.35 14.18
N ASN A 279 7.41 -34.74 13.15
CA ASN A 279 7.23 -33.31 12.85
C ASN A 279 5.94 -33.02 12.08
N GLU A 280 5.53 -33.87 11.13
CA GLU A 280 4.23 -33.72 10.46
C GLU A 280 3.05 -33.94 11.42
N THR A 281 3.18 -34.88 12.35
CA THR A 281 2.16 -35.13 13.38
C THR A 281 2.13 -34.01 14.43
N ARG A 282 3.27 -33.37 14.74
CA ARG A 282 3.34 -32.17 15.61
C ARG A 282 2.70 -30.95 14.95
N ASP A 283 2.93 -30.72 13.66
CA ASP A 283 2.34 -29.60 12.95
C ASP A 283 0.83 -29.78 12.74
N GLN A 284 0.35 -31.01 12.56
CA GLN A 284 -1.08 -31.31 12.52
C GLN A 284 -1.75 -31.24 13.91
N LEU A 285 -1.08 -31.67 14.98
CA LEU A 285 -1.58 -31.56 16.37
C LEU A 285 -1.45 -30.14 16.96
N LEU A 286 -0.55 -29.30 16.46
CA LEU A 286 -0.44 -27.88 16.88
C LEU A 286 -1.51 -26.99 16.24
N ASP A 287 -2.13 -27.44 15.15
CA ASP A 287 -3.13 -26.70 14.40
C ASP A 287 -4.58 -26.99 14.87
N SER A 288 -4.76 -27.88 15.85
CA SER A 288 -6.05 -28.26 16.46
C SER A 288 -6.42 -27.44 17.70
N HIS A 289 -5.60 -26.49 18.16
CA HIS A 289 -5.94 -25.59 19.27
C HIS A 289 -6.73 -24.35 18.82
N PRO A 290 -8.04 -24.24 19.13
CA PRO A 290 -8.88 -23.13 18.70
C PRO A 290 -8.38 -21.76 19.19
N GLY A 291 -7.70 -21.71 20.34
CA GLY A 291 -7.13 -20.49 20.91
C GLY A 291 -5.98 -19.87 20.08
N LYS A 292 -5.14 -20.69 19.43
CA LYS A 292 -4.02 -20.18 18.60
C LYS A 292 -4.51 -19.71 17.23
N LYS A 293 -5.50 -20.40 16.63
CA LYS A 293 -6.18 -19.94 15.40
C LYS A 293 -6.91 -18.61 15.63
N HIS A 294 -7.61 -18.47 16.76
CA HIS A 294 -8.29 -17.22 17.12
C HIS A 294 -7.31 -16.07 17.37
N HIS A 295 -6.23 -16.29 18.11
CA HIS A 295 -5.20 -15.27 18.37
C HIS A 295 -4.47 -14.82 17.08
N ARG A 296 -4.14 -15.75 16.19
CA ARG A 296 -3.52 -15.48 14.89
C ARG A 296 -4.45 -14.67 13.97
N ASN A 297 -5.75 -14.96 13.99
CA ASN A 297 -6.76 -14.18 13.27
C ASN A 297 -6.88 -12.76 13.82
N ILE A 298 -6.88 -12.57 15.14
CA ILE A 298 -6.92 -11.24 15.78
C ILE A 298 -5.67 -10.41 15.45
N LEU A 299 -4.47 -10.99 15.53
CA LEU A 299 -3.21 -10.30 15.19
C LEU A 299 -3.13 -9.90 13.70
N SER A 300 -3.60 -10.79 12.82
CA SER A 300 -3.73 -10.52 11.38
C SER A 300 -4.66 -9.34 11.13
N THR A 301 -5.83 -9.31 11.78
CA THR A 301 -6.79 -8.21 11.60
C THR A 301 -6.30 -6.89 12.19
N ARG A 302 -5.57 -6.91 13.32
CA ARG A 302 -4.96 -5.69 13.90
C ARG A 302 -3.82 -5.14 13.04
N THR A 303 -3.06 -6.00 12.37
CA THR A 303 -2.03 -5.61 11.39
C THR A 303 -2.67 -5.03 10.12
N GLN A 304 -3.77 -5.63 9.65
CA GLN A 304 -4.57 -5.07 8.53
C GLN A 304 -5.18 -3.72 8.88
N TYR A 305 -5.64 -3.53 10.12
CA TYR A 305 -6.15 -2.27 10.63
C TYR A 305 -5.11 -1.13 10.56
N SER A 306 -3.88 -1.38 11.02
CA SER A 306 -2.80 -0.38 10.98
C SER A 306 -2.40 0.01 9.55
N ILE A 307 -2.29 -1.00 8.67
CA ILE A 307 -1.97 -0.77 7.26
C ILE A 307 -3.12 -0.01 6.57
N THR A 308 -4.38 -0.39 6.78
CA THR A 308 -5.52 0.30 6.17
C THR A 308 -5.64 1.76 6.66
N LYS A 309 -5.32 2.03 7.94
CA LYS A 309 -5.30 3.39 8.47
C LYS A 309 -4.25 4.27 7.79
N MET A 310 -3.03 3.76 7.57
CA MET A 310 -2.00 4.47 6.78
C MET A 310 -2.50 4.80 5.37
N LEU A 311 -3.27 3.89 4.79
CA LEU A 311 -3.67 3.95 3.40
C LEU A 311 -4.88 4.85 3.16
N LEU A 312 -5.80 4.93 4.11
CA LEU A 312 -6.82 5.98 4.18
C LEU A 312 -6.21 7.38 4.27
N LEU A 313 -5.08 7.51 4.96
CA LEU A 313 -4.44 8.80 5.14
C LEU A 313 -3.87 9.32 3.81
N ILE A 314 -3.38 8.46 2.93
CA ILE A 314 -2.91 8.83 1.59
C ILE A 314 -4.06 9.35 0.73
N SER A 315 -5.15 8.60 0.61
CA SER A 315 -6.30 9.02 -0.19
C SER A 315 -6.98 10.27 0.39
N THR A 316 -6.98 10.44 1.71
CA THR A 316 -7.50 11.65 2.37
C THR A 316 -6.58 12.85 2.14
N ALA A 317 -5.26 12.68 2.25
CA ALA A 317 -4.29 13.74 1.95
C ALA A 317 -4.40 14.19 0.50
N PHE A 318 -4.56 13.25 -0.44
CA PHE A 318 -4.83 13.56 -1.85
C PHE A 318 -6.05 14.48 -2.00
N VAL A 319 -7.19 14.11 -1.40
CA VAL A 319 -8.41 14.95 -1.47
C VAL A 319 -8.17 16.33 -0.86
N LEU A 320 -7.59 16.41 0.34
CA LEU A 320 -7.39 17.69 1.04
C LEU A 320 -6.43 18.63 0.30
N LEU A 321 -5.36 18.10 -0.29
CA LEU A 321 -4.35 18.89 -0.97
C LEU A 321 -4.79 19.34 -2.37
N ASN A 322 -5.64 18.56 -3.03
CA ASN A 322 -6.07 18.83 -4.39
C ASN A 322 -7.38 19.64 -4.48
N LEU A 323 -8.34 19.39 -3.57
CA LEU A 323 -9.68 19.97 -3.63
C LEU A 323 -9.71 21.50 -3.73
N PRO A 324 -8.90 22.28 -2.98
CA PRO A 324 -8.95 23.74 -3.05
C PRO A 324 -8.63 24.30 -4.44
N SER A 325 -7.57 23.77 -5.09
CA SER A 325 -7.15 24.19 -6.44
C SER A 325 -8.23 23.87 -7.46
N TYR A 326 -8.83 22.70 -7.32
CA TYR A 326 -9.89 22.23 -8.18
C TYR A 326 -11.20 23.01 -8.03
N CYS A 327 -11.58 23.41 -6.81
CA CYS A 327 -12.75 24.26 -6.57
C CYS A 327 -12.62 25.61 -7.30
N VAL A 328 -11.43 26.21 -7.30
CA VAL A 328 -11.20 27.48 -8.00
C VAL A 328 -11.28 27.30 -9.52
N ARG A 329 -10.75 26.19 -10.07
CA ARG A 329 -10.90 25.86 -11.51
C ARG A 329 -12.37 25.73 -11.92
N VAL A 330 -13.18 25.01 -11.13
CA VAL A 330 -14.62 24.86 -11.38
C VAL A 330 -15.33 26.22 -11.27
N LEU A 331 -14.96 27.06 -10.32
CA LEU A 331 -15.53 28.39 -10.18
C LEU A 331 -15.27 29.23 -11.43
N VAL A 332 -14.00 29.35 -11.86
CA VAL A 332 -13.63 30.10 -13.06
C VAL A 332 -14.38 29.58 -14.29
N PHE A 333 -14.51 28.27 -14.41
CA PHE A 333 -15.27 27.62 -15.47
C PHE A 333 -16.76 27.98 -15.47
N VAL A 334 -17.43 27.97 -14.31
CA VAL A 334 -18.85 28.34 -14.22
C VAL A 334 -19.07 29.80 -14.67
N TYR A 335 -18.17 30.71 -14.30
CA TYR A 335 -18.23 32.10 -14.76
C TYR A 335 -18.04 32.21 -16.29
N ASP A 336 -17.11 31.43 -16.85
CA ASP A 336 -16.85 31.39 -18.30
C ASP A 336 -18.09 30.92 -19.09
N ILE A 337 -18.72 29.82 -18.68
CA ILE A 337 -19.95 29.31 -19.33
C ILE A 337 -21.13 30.28 -19.19
N THR A 338 -21.26 30.94 -18.04
CA THR A 338 -22.38 31.85 -17.79
C THR A 338 -22.18 33.22 -18.45
N GLY A 339 -21.04 33.46 -19.09
CA GLY A 339 -20.69 34.76 -19.67
C GLY A 339 -20.54 35.86 -18.61
N MET A 340 -20.42 35.50 -17.34
CA MET A 340 -20.30 36.43 -16.23
C MET A 340 -18.83 36.75 -15.94
N LYS A 341 -18.54 38.02 -15.61
CA LYS A 341 -17.19 38.40 -15.17
C LYS A 341 -16.96 37.87 -13.75
N VAL A 342 -15.81 37.23 -13.53
CA VAL A 342 -15.39 36.77 -12.21
C VAL A 342 -15.21 37.98 -11.29
N PRO A 343 -15.93 38.05 -10.16
CA PRO A 343 -15.76 39.14 -9.20
C PRO A 343 -14.37 39.07 -8.56
N ASN A 344 -13.71 40.21 -8.45
CA ASN A 344 -12.36 40.32 -7.87
C ASN A 344 -11.36 39.32 -8.49
N TYR A 345 -11.26 39.30 -9.82
CA TYR A 345 -10.38 38.40 -10.57
C TYR A 345 -8.96 38.29 -9.99
N SER A 346 -8.34 39.41 -9.58
CA SER A 346 -7.02 39.43 -8.95
C SER A 346 -6.93 38.58 -7.68
N TYR A 347 -7.97 38.58 -6.84
CA TYR A 347 -8.02 37.76 -5.63
C TYR A 347 -8.14 36.26 -5.98
N VAL A 348 -8.95 35.91 -6.98
CA VAL A 348 -9.09 34.53 -7.46
C VAL A 348 -7.77 34.00 -8.02
N VAL A 349 -7.01 34.83 -8.75
CA VAL A 349 -5.67 34.47 -9.24
C VAL A 349 -4.70 34.21 -8.08
N VAL A 350 -4.68 35.05 -7.05
CA VAL A 350 -3.83 34.85 -5.86
C VAL A 350 -4.23 33.57 -5.12
N LEU A 351 -5.53 33.31 -4.93
CA LEU A 351 -6.01 32.06 -4.35
C LEU A 351 -5.63 30.85 -5.18
N GLN A 352 -5.75 30.94 -6.51
CA GLN A 352 -5.32 29.87 -7.41
C GLN A 352 -3.83 29.57 -7.25
N GLN A 353 -2.98 30.60 -7.17
CA GLN A 353 -1.54 30.41 -6.96
C GLN A 353 -1.25 29.72 -5.61
N LEU A 354 -1.97 30.12 -4.54
CA LEU A 354 -1.81 29.50 -3.23
C LEU A 354 -2.22 28.02 -3.24
N PHE A 355 -3.39 27.70 -3.82
CA PHE A 355 -3.87 26.33 -3.87
C PHE A 355 -3.12 25.44 -4.86
N MET A 356 -2.48 26.03 -5.89
CA MET A 356 -1.53 25.31 -6.73
C MET A 356 -0.35 24.77 -5.93
N LEU A 357 0.10 25.48 -4.89
CA LEU A 357 1.15 24.95 -4.00
C LEU A 357 0.69 23.65 -3.34
N SER A 358 -0.53 23.61 -2.78
CA SER A 358 -1.12 22.42 -2.18
C SER A 358 -1.24 21.27 -3.19
N TYR A 359 -1.68 21.57 -4.41
CA TYR A 359 -1.73 20.62 -5.50
C TYR A 359 -0.34 20.03 -5.82
N TYR A 360 0.71 20.86 -5.88
CA TYR A 360 2.07 20.36 -6.09
C TYR A 360 2.63 19.58 -4.88
N THR A 361 2.25 19.95 -3.65
CA THR A 361 2.60 19.20 -2.44
C THR A 361 2.15 17.74 -2.51
N ASN A 362 1.02 17.47 -3.15
CA ASN A 362 0.48 16.12 -3.29
C ASN A 362 1.50 15.15 -3.90
N PHE A 363 2.26 15.61 -4.90
CA PHE A 363 3.25 14.77 -5.59
C PHE A 363 4.54 14.57 -4.78
N SER A 364 4.81 15.41 -3.76
CA SER A 364 6.04 15.33 -2.96
C SER A 364 5.86 14.70 -1.58
N ILE A 365 4.65 14.75 -1.01
CA ILE A 365 4.41 14.36 0.38
C ILE A 365 4.30 12.85 0.59
N ASN A 366 4.06 12.05 -0.45
CA ASN A 366 3.75 10.62 -0.32
C ASN A 366 4.81 9.84 0.48
N PHE A 367 6.10 10.11 0.28
CA PHE A 367 7.17 9.53 1.09
C PHE A 367 7.03 9.85 2.58
N LEU A 368 6.68 11.09 2.96
CA LEU A 368 6.43 11.46 4.36
C LEU A 368 5.24 10.72 4.93
N LEU A 369 4.16 10.56 4.16
CA LEU A 369 3.00 9.79 4.60
C LEU A 369 3.38 8.34 4.89
N TYR A 370 4.19 7.72 4.02
CA TYR A 370 4.71 6.36 4.26
C TYR A 370 5.64 6.30 5.48
N ALA A 371 6.51 7.28 5.65
CA ALA A 371 7.48 7.32 6.74
C ALA A 371 6.81 7.56 8.09
N VAL A 372 5.87 8.50 8.20
CA VAL A 372 5.20 8.85 9.46
C VAL A 372 4.18 7.78 9.84
N CYS A 373 3.38 7.32 8.88
CA CYS A 373 2.23 6.46 9.16
C CYS A 373 2.52 4.96 8.96
N GLY A 374 3.62 4.59 8.29
CA GLY A 374 3.92 3.22 7.90
C GLY A 374 5.03 2.57 8.71
N GLU A 375 4.68 1.85 9.78
CA GLU A 375 5.67 1.12 10.57
C GLU A 375 6.41 0.06 9.75
N THR A 376 5.71 -0.71 8.91
CA THR A 376 6.34 -1.72 8.04
C THR A 376 7.24 -1.06 7.00
N PHE A 377 6.79 0.06 6.42
CA PHE A 377 7.58 0.83 5.46
C PHE A 377 8.87 1.34 6.11
N ARG A 378 8.78 1.97 7.30
CA ARG A 378 9.95 2.43 8.07
C ARG A 378 10.96 1.32 8.34
N ARG A 379 10.51 0.15 8.80
CA ARG A 379 11.41 -0.98 9.06
C ARG A 379 12.12 -1.44 7.79
N CYS A 380 11.38 -1.56 6.68
CA CYS A 380 11.94 -1.92 5.38
C CYS A 380 12.90 -0.85 4.84
N LEU A 381 12.57 0.43 4.99
CA LEU A 381 13.38 1.57 4.60
C LEU A 381 14.71 1.57 5.36
N VAL A 382 14.68 1.49 6.68
CA VAL A 382 15.89 1.46 7.52
C VAL A 382 16.76 0.27 7.14
N ARG A 383 16.17 -0.92 6.95
CA ARG A 383 16.93 -2.10 6.51
C ARG A 383 17.55 -1.90 5.13
N TYR A 384 16.79 -1.38 4.17
CA TYR A 384 17.26 -1.12 2.81
C TYR A 384 18.41 -0.12 2.79
N VAL A 385 18.27 1.01 3.48
CA VAL A 385 19.31 2.04 3.58
C VAL A 385 20.56 1.49 4.27
N ARG A 386 20.42 0.80 5.41
CA ARG A 386 21.57 0.18 6.11
C ARG A 386 22.33 -0.80 5.23
N MET A 387 21.63 -1.71 4.52
CA MET A 387 22.27 -2.69 3.64
C MET A 387 23.02 -2.02 2.48
N ASN A 388 22.44 -0.98 1.87
CA ASN A 388 23.09 -0.25 0.78
C ASN A 388 24.28 0.59 1.29
N LEU A 389 24.16 1.25 2.45
CA LEU A 389 25.28 1.98 3.06
C LEU A 389 26.45 1.06 3.44
N GLN A 390 26.16 -0.14 3.97
CA GLN A 390 27.19 -1.14 4.25
C GLN A 390 27.88 -1.62 2.97
N SER A 391 27.12 -1.88 1.91
CA SER A 391 27.68 -2.25 0.61
C SER A 391 28.55 -1.13 0.01
N LEU A 392 28.09 0.12 0.07
CA LEU A 392 28.86 1.29 -0.36
C LEU A 392 30.14 1.45 0.46
N HIS A 393 30.06 1.34 1.79
CA HIS A 393 31.23 1.40 2.68
C HIS A 393 32.25 0.32 2.33
N GLN A 394 31.82 -0.92 2.08
CA GLN A 394 32.71 -2.01 1.65
C GLN A 394 33.36 -1.73 0.29
N LYS A 395 32.61 -1.20 -0.69
CA LYS A 395 33.14 -0.82 -2.01
C LYS A 395 34.17 0.30 -1.89
N CYS A 396 33.86 1.36 -1.13
CA CYS A 396 34.79 2.46 -0.87
C CYS A 396 36.06 1.97 -0.16
N LYS A 397 35.94 1.14 0.87
CA LYS A 397 37.09 0.55 1.58
C LYS A 397 37.97 -0.27 0.63
N LYS A 398 37.38 -1.06 -0.28
CA LYS A 398 38.12 -1.82 -1.29
C LYS A 398 38.82 -0.88 -2.29
N ALA A 399 38.15 0.17 -2.77
CA ALA A 399 38.72 1.14 -3.68
C ALA A 399 39.91 1.92 -3.05
N ILE A 400 39.77 2.32 -1.79
CA ILE A 400 40.85 2.96 -1.02
C ILE A 400 42.03 1.99 -0.87
N ASN A 401 41.79 0.73 -0.48
CA ASN A 401 42.86 -0.26 -0.35
C ASN A 401 43.60 -0.52 -1.67
N ILE A 402 42.90 -0.49 -2.82
CA ILE A 402 43.52 -0.61 -4.16
C ILE A 402 44.35 0.64 -4.47
N PHE A 403 43.81 1.84 -4.21
CA PHE A 403 44.49 3.11 -4.48
C PHE A 403 45.77 3.28 -3.65
N TYR A 404 45.78 2.85 -2.38
CA TYR A 404 46.93 2.94 -1.49
C TYR A 404 47.90 1.75 -1.57
N ALA A 405 47.59 0.70 -2.33
CA ALA A 405 48.47 -0.46 -2.49
C ALA A 405 49.88 -0.13 -3.04
N PRO A 406 50.06 0.83 -3.98
CA PRO A 406 51.38 1.21 -4.50
C PRO A 406 52.23 2.04 -3.51
N PHE A 407 51.60 2.79 -2.61
CA PHE A 407 52.26 3.68 -1.64
C PHE A 407 52.66 2.96 -0.34
N ARG A 408 52.42 1.65 -0.25
CA ARG A 408 52.70 0.82 0.93
C ARG A 408 54.05 0.07 0.82
N LYS A 409 54.87 0.41 -0.18
CA LYS A 409 56.20 -0.15 -0.41
C LYS A 409 57.30 0.81 0.03
#